data_AF-A0A9R1V0J3-F1
#
_entry.id   AF-A0A9R1V0J3-F1
#
_cell.length_a   1.000
_cell.length_b   1.000
_cell.length_c   1.000
_cell.angle_alpha   90.00
_cell.angle_beta   90.00
_cell.angle_gamma   90.00
#
_symmetry.space_group_name_H-M   'P 1'
#
loop_
_entity.id
_entity.type
_entity.pdbx_description
1 polymer ?
#
loop_
_entity_poly.entity_id
_entity_poly.type
_entity_poly.pdbx_seq_one_letter_code
_entity_poly.pdbx_strand_id
1 'polypeptide(L)'
;MGHKNLKDDLFIHACALHNNIEAMFRKGIVCVVSDECFYYGNFDLGMTFLRQATDEDHLEAIYFLGMIYISRGPHQCHEGLQLLDAYFGWAVTDDGEYTGVGYSSKDLLRAVDVVH
;
A
#
# COMPACT_ATOMS: atom_id res chain seq x y z
N MET A 1 0.57 21.15 -15.74
CA MET A 1 0.25 19.81 -16.26
C MET A 1 1.44 19.31 -17.05
N GLY A 2 2.28 18.46 -16.45
CA GLY A 2 3.43 17.87 -17.14
C GLY A 2 2.94 16.79 -18.10
N HIS A 3 3.48 16.74 -19.32
CA HIS A 3 3.21 15.66 -20.25
C HIS A 3 3.66 14.33 -19.60
N LYS A 4 2.69 13.54 -19.12
CA LYS A 4 2.94 12.19 -18.60
C LYS A 4 3.46 11.33 -19.75
N ASN A 5 4.62 10.71 -19.55
CA ASN A 5 5.25 9.87 -20.56
C ASN A 5 4.60 8.48 -20.55
N LEU A 6 3.81 8.19 -21.57
CA LEU A 6 3.09 6.92 -21.73
C LEU A 6 4.02 5.69 -21.69
N LYS A 7 5.27 5.85 -22.15
CA LYS A 7 6.25 4.76 -22.12
C LYS A 7 6.67 4.40 -20.71
N ASP A 8 6.82 5.40 -19.85
CA ASP A 8 7.22 5.19 -18.45
C ASP A 8 6.09 4.47 -17.70
N ASP A 9 4.83 4.86 -17.94
CA ASP A 9 3.68 4.21 -17.33
C ASP A 9 3.53 2.73 -17.77
N LEU A 10 3.74 2.46 -19.06
CA LEU A 10 3.70 1.09 -19.60
C LEU A 10 4.84 0.23 -19.03
N PHE A 11 6.04 0.79 -18.94
CA PHE A 11 7.20 0.10 -18.37
C PHE A 11 6.95 -0.27 -16.90
N ILE A 12 6.50 0.68 -16.08
CA ILE A 12 6.17 0.44 -14.68
C ILE A 12 5.04 -0.60 -14.55
N HIS A 13 4.06 -0.60 -15.46
CA HIS A 13 3.02 -1.63 -15.48
C HIS A 13 3.57 -3.03 -15.71
N ALA A 14 4.43 -3.18 -16.72
CA ALA A 14 5.09 -4.45 -16.99
C ALA A 14 5.90 -4.93 -15.79
N CYS A 15 6.68 -4.04 -15.14
CA CYS A 15 7.41 -4.38 -13.93
C CYS A 15 6.49 -4.87 -12.80
N ALA A 16 5.35 -4.21 -12.58
CA ALA A 16 4.37 -4.64 -11.58
C ALA A 16 3.81 -6.04 -11.89
N LEU A 17 3.51 -6.34 -13.17
CA LEU A 17 3.06 -7.67 -13.58
C LEU A 17 4.14 -8.77 -13.42
N HIS A 18 5.41 -8.37 -13.35
CA HIS A 18 6.54 -9.25 -13.07
C HIS A 18 6.97 -9.25 -11.60
N ASN A 19 6.05 -8.92 -10.67
CA ASN A 19 6.25 -8.96 -9.21
C ASN A 19 7.33 -8.01 -8.69
N ASN A 20 7.60 -6.90 -9.39
CA ASN A 20 8.44 -5.85 -8.83
C ASN A 20 7.63 -5.04 -7.80
N ILE A 21 8.02 -5.14 -6.53
CA ILE A 21 7.30 -4.57 -5.38
C ILE A 21 7.19 -3.04 -5.48
N GLU A 22 8.29 -2.36 -5.82
CA GLU A 22 8.30 -0.90 -6.01
C GLU A 22 7.37 -0.47 -7.14
N ALA A 23 7.33 -1.22 -8.25
CA ALA A 23 6.43 -0.94 -9.35
C ALA A 23 4.96 -1.19 -8.97
N MET A 24 4.66 -2.22 -8.18
CA MET A 24 3.34 -2.44 -7.61
C MET A 24 2.93 -1.26 -6.72
N PHE A 25 3.77 -0.83 -5.79
CA PHE A 25 3.51 0.35 -4.96
C PHE A 25 3.21 1.59 -5.81
N ARG A 26 4.08 1.91 -6.78
CA ARG A 26 3.88 3.07 -7.68
C ARG A 26 2.58 2.98 -8.48
N LYS A 27 2.23 1.81 -8.99
CA LYS A 27 0.94 1.61 -9.69
C LYS A 27 -0.24 1.74 -8.75
N GLY A 28 -0.15 1.17 -7.55
CA GLY A 28 -1.14 1.30 -6.49
C GLY A 28 -1.49 2.76 -6.21
N ILE A 29 -0.47 3.59 -5.98
CA ILE A 29 -0.65 5.03 -5.74
C ILE A 29 -1.27 5.74 -6.95
N VAL A 30 -0.77 5.49 -8.16
CA VAL A 30 -1.32 6.14 -9.36
C VAL A 30 -2.80 5.79 -9.55
N CYS A 31 -3.18 4.53 -9.36
CA CYS A 31 -4.56 4.07 -9.49
C CYS A 31 -5.49 4.62 -8.40
N VAL A 32 -5.01 4.83 -7.17
CA VAL A 32 -5.82 5.37 -6.06
C VAL A 32 -5.94 6.90 -6.10
N VAL A 33 -4.88 7.60 -6.52
CA VAL A 33 -4.78 9.07 -6.42
C VAL A 33 -5.14 9.78 -7.72
N SER A 34 -4.95 9.15 -8.89
CA SER A 34 -5.21 9.81 -10.17
C SER A 34 -6.63 9.54 -10.69
N ASP A 35 -7.38 10.61 -10.95
CA ASP A 35 -8.61 10.57 -11.74
C ASP A 35 -8.35 10.19 -13.22
N GLU A 36 -7.10 10.29 -13.69
CA GLU A 36 -6.69 10.17 -15.09
C GLU A 36 -6.06 8.81 -15.47
N CYS A 37 -6.35 7.73 -14.73
CA CYS A 37 -5.76 6.43 -15.06
C CYS A 37 -6.35 5.90 -16.39
N PHE A 38 -5.63 6.15 -17.49
CA PHE A 38 -6.04 5.93 -18.90
C PHE A 38 -6.50 4.51 -19.24
N TYR A 39 -6.11 3.51 -18.43
CA TYR A 39 -6.49 2.12 -18.66
C TYR A 39 -7.55 1.62 -17.67
N TYR A 40 -7.44 1.98 -16.39
CA TYR A 40 -8.33 1.52 -15.32
C TYR A 40 -8.18 2.44 -14.11
N GLY A 41 -8.93 3.54 -14.04
CA GLY A 41 -9.20 4.25 -12.79
C GLY A 41 -10.03 3.34 -11.89
N ASN A 42 -9.42 2.26 -11.42
CA ASN A 42 -10.05 1.28 -10.56
C ASN A 42 -9.34 1.34 -9.23
N PHE A 43 -9.98 2.06 -8.30
CA PHE A 43 -9.57 2.12 -6.91
C PHE A 43 -9.25 0.71 -6.36
N ASP A 44 -10.05 -0.30 -6.70
CA ASP A 44 -9.85 -1.69 -6.23
C ASP A 44 -8.56 -2.32 -6.77
N LEU A 45 -8.19 -2.02 -8.02
CA LEU A 45 -6.91 -2.46 -8.60
C LEU A 45 -5.74 -1.78 -7.89
N GLY A 46 -5.88 -0.48 -7.60
CA GLY A 46 -4.89 0.26 -6.84
C GLY A 46 -4.70 -0.31 -5.44
N MET A 47 -5.81 -0.60 -4.75
CA MET A 47 -5.81 -1.29 -3.45
C MET A 47 -5.19 -2.68 -3.53
N THR A 48 -5.42 -3.43 -4.60
CA THR A 48 -4.82 -4.76 -4.82
C THR A 48 -3.29 -4.66 -4.88
N PHE A 49 -2.75 -3.74 -5.69
CA PHE A 49 -1.30 -3.55 -5.78
C PHE A 49 -0.70 -3.05 -4.46
N LEU A 50 -1.38 -2.16 -3.75
CA LEU A 50 -0.92 -1.69 -2.43
C LEU A 50 -0.91 -2.82 -1.39
N ARG A 51 -1.92 -3.69 -1.38
CA ARG A 51 -1.95 -4.87 -0.52
C ARG A 51 -0.82 -5.84 -0.84
N GLN A 52 -0.57 -6.12 -2.12
CA GLN A 52 0.55 -6.98 -2.53
C GLN A 52 1.90 -6.41 -2.12
N ALA A 53 2.12 -5.09 -2.27
CA ALA A 53 3.35 -4.46 -1.81
C ALA A 53 3.47 -4.50 -0.27
N THR A 54 2.35 -4.35 0.44
CA THR A 54 2.28 -4.47 1.90
C THR A 54 2.58 -5.89 2.37
N ASP A 55 2.10 -6.93 1.68
CA ASP A 55 2.36 -8.35 1.97
C ASP A 55 3.85 -8.72 1.87
N GLU A 56 4.62 -7.94 1.10
CA GLU A 56 6.08 -8.05 0.95
C GLU A 56 6.82 -7.03 1.83
N ASP A 57 6.17 -6.52 2.87
CA ASP A 57 6.71 -5.60 3.88
C ASP A 57 7.29 -4.27 3.30
N HIS A 58 6.73 -3.79 2.19
CA HIS A 58 7.12 -2.49 1.63
C HIS A 58 6.63 -1.34 2.53
N LEU A 59 7.56 -0.67 3.22
CA LEU A 59 7.29 0.33 4.26
C LEU A 59 6.35 1.45 3.81
N GLU A 60 6.61 2.05 2.65
CA GLU A 60 5.76 3.13 2.14
C GLU A 60 4.36 2.64 1.76
N ALA A 61 4.23 1.38 1.32
CA ALA A 61 2.93 0.79 0.99
C ALA A 61 2.11 0.54 2.27
N ILE A 62 2.75 0.03 3.33
CA ILE A 62 2.13 -0.14 4.66
C ILE A 62 1.58 1.21 5.16
N TYR A 63 2.40 2.25 5.13
CA TYR A 63 2.00 3.60 5.53
C TYR A 63 0.82 4.11 4.69
N PHE A 64 0.95 4.06 3.37
CA PHE A 64 -0.10 4.59 2.47
C PHE A 64 -1.42 3.83 2.60
N LEU A 65 -1.36 2.50 2.71
CA LEU A 65 -2.56 1.68 2.86
C LEU A 65 -3.24 1.96 4.20
N GLY A 66 -2.47 2.11 5.28
CA GLY A 66 -2.99 2.53 6.59
C GLY A 66 -3.71 3.88 6.55
N MET A 67 -3.10 4.87 5.88
CA MET A 67 -3.73 6.19 5.69
C MET A 67 -5.01 6.13 4.84
N ILE A 68 -5.03 5.30 3.79
CA ILE A 68 -6.24 5.10 2.96
C ILE A 68 -7.36 4.53 3.83
N TYR A 69 -7.10 3.48 4.62
CA TYR A 69 -8.10 2.86 5.49
C TYR A 69 -8.67 3.83 6.53
N ILE A 70 -7.83 4.64 7.19
CA ILE A 70 -8.30 5.67 8.12
C ILE A 70 -9.18 6.70 7.42
N SER A 71 -8.79 7.15 6.21
CA SER A 71 -9.51 8.19 5.48
C SER A 71 -10.89 7.74 4.95
N ARG A 72 -11.10 6.44 4.76
CA ARG A 72 -12.35 5.88 4.20
C ARG A 72 -13.46 5.70 5.22
N GLY A 73 -13.18 5.91 6.50
CA GLY A 73 -14.20 6.00 7.54
C GLY A 73 -14.03 5.00 8.68
N PRO A 74 -14.95 5.01 9.65
CA PRO A 74 -14.77 4.34 10.94
C PRO A 74 -14.67 2.81 10.83
N HIS A 75 -15.23 2.20 9.79
CA HIS A 75 -15.23 0.75 9.58
C HIS A 75 -13.85 0.17 9.27
N GLN A 76 -12.93 0.98 8.74
CA GLN A 76 -11.57 0.55 8.34
C GLN A 76 -10.50 1.21 9.21
N CYS A 77 -10.91 2.04 10.17
CA CYS A 77 -10.01 2.85 10.98
C CYS A 77 -9.14 1.97 11.89
N HIS A 78 -9.69 0.85 12.40
CA HIS A 78 -8.93 -0.05 13.27
C HIS A 78 -7.79 -0.73 12.52
N GLU A 79 -8.06 -1.26 11.33
CA GLU A 79 -7.08 -1.89 10.45
C GLU A 79 -6.05 -0.88 9.97
N GLY A 80 -6.49 0.33 9.61
CA GLY A 80 -5.59 1.40 9.24
C GLY A 80 -4.62 1.77 10.36
N LEU A 81 -5.10 1.84 11.61
CA LEU A 81 -4.25 2.08 12.78
C LEU A 81 -3.28 0.92 13.04
N GLN A 82 -3.69 -0.34 12.85
CA GLN A 82 -2.79 -1.49 12.99
C GLN A 82 -1.64 -1.43 11.98
N LEU A 83 -1.92 -1.10 10.71
CA LEU A 83 -0.88 -0.93 9.68
C LEU A 83 0.08 0.21 10.04
N LEU A 84 -0.44 1.33 10.56
CA LEU A 84 0.42 2.44 10.98
C LEU A 84 1.27 2.10 12.21
N ASP A 85 0.74 1.36 13.19
CA ASP A 85 1.52 0.86 14.33
C ASP A 85 2.65 -0.07 13.86
N ALA A 86 2.36 -0.95 12.89
CA ALA A 86 3.39 -1.77 12.25
C ALA A 86 4.46 -0.91 11.56
N TYR A 87 4.07 0.10 10.77
CA TYR A 87 5.00 1.04 10.15
C TYR A 87 5.90 1.74 11.17
N PHE A 88 5.35 2.20 12.29
CA PHE A 88 6.14 2.80 13.37
C PHE A 88 7.11 1.80 14.02
N GLY A 89 6.70 0.54 14.19
CA GLY A 89 7.57 -0.53 14.66
C GLY A 89 8.81 -0.72 13.79
N TRP A 90 8.65 -0.67 12.46
CA TRP A 90 9.77 -0.77 11.51
C TRP A 90 10.60 0.52 11.38
N ALA A 91 9.97 1.70 11.51
CA ALA A 91 10.64 2.99 11.34
C ALA A 91 11.51 3.42 12.54
N VAL A 92 11.30 2.83 13.72
CA VAL A 92 11.97 3.22 14.98
C VAL A 92 13.30 2.46 15.23
N THR A 93 13.64 1.45 14.43
CA THR A 93 14.91 0.73 14.58
C THR A 93 16.04 1.40 13.80
N ASP A 94 16.72 2.36 14.43
CA ASP A 94 18.18 2.52 14.23
C ASP A 94 18.91 2.84 15.55
N ASP A 95 18.26 3.40 16.59
CA ASP A 95 18.95 3.65 17.89
C ASP A 95 18.07 3.88 19.15
N GLY A 96 16.77 3.54 19.21
CA GLY A 96 16.02 3.75 20.47
C GLY A 96 14.59 3.23 20.57
N GLU A 97 14.47 1.90 20.71
CA GLU A 97 13.40 1.11 21.35
C GLU A 97 11.90 1.50 21.18
N TYR A 98 11.17 0.67 20.42
CA TYR A 98 9.73 0.43 20.63
C TYR A 98 9.43 -1.08 20.49
N THR A 99 8.94 -1.70 21.56
CA THR A 99 8.53 -3.11 21.64
C THR A 99 7.02 -3.23 21.42
N GLY A 100 6.55 -3.04 20.19
CA GLY A 100 5.16 -3.28 19.78
C GLY A 100 5.06 -4.56 18.94
N VAL A 101 3.99 -5.33 19.11
CA VAL A 101 3.87 -6.76 18.78
C VAL A 101 4.33 -7.10 17.35
N GLY A 102 5.30 -8.02 17.23
CA GLY A 102 5.92 -8.44 15.97
C GLY A 102 4.99 -9.26 15.06
N TYR A 103 3.97 -8.62 14.50
CA TYR A 103 3.19 -9.16 13.40
C TYR A 103 3.77 -8.67 12.07
N SER A 104 4.00 -9.58 11.13
CA SER A 104 4.28 -9.18 9.75
C SER A 104 3.05 -8.46 9.19
N SER A 105 3.26 -7.49 8.30
CA SER A 105 2.20 -6.75 7.60
C SER A 105 1.18 -7.71 6.94
N LYS A 106 1.68 -8.86 6.50
CA LYS A 106 0.91 -9.98 5.94
C LYS A 106 -0.06 -10.64 6.93
N ASP A 107 0.33 -10.74 8.21
CA ASP A 107 -0.53 -11.30 9.25
C ASP A 107 -1.67 -10.34 9.60
N LEU A 108 -1.38 -9.03 9.56
CA LEU A 108 -2.39 -7.99 9.75
C LEU A 108 -3.40 -7.99 8.59
N LEU A 109 -2.93 -8.08 7.34
CA LEU A 109 -3.82 -8.12 6.17
C LEU A 109 -4.75 -9.35 6.18
N ARG A 110 -4.25 -10.52 6.58
CA ARG A 110 -5.06 -11.74 6.72
C ARG A 110 -6.16 -11.62 7.78
N ALA A 111 -5.94 -10.86 8.84
CA ALA A 111 -6.97 -10.61 9.85
C ALA A 111 -8.13 -9.77 9.31
N VAL A 112 -7.88 -8.93 8.29
CA VAL A 112 -8.92 -8.10 7.63
C VAL A 112 -9.85 -8.94 6.76
N ASP A 113 -9.31 -9.93 6.04
CA ASP A 113 -10.10 -10.72 5.08
C ASP A 113 -11.05 -11.75 5.74
N VAL A 114 -10.98 -11.94 7.07
CA VAL A 114 -11.82 -12.92 7.81
C VAL A 114 -13.09 -12.30 8.40
N VAL A 115 -13.27 -10.97 8.34
CA VAL A 115 -14.38 -10.25 9.00
C VAL A 115 -15.55 -9.93 8.04
N HIS A 116 -15.56 -10.47 6.82
CA HIS A 116 -16.63 -10.25 5.83
C HIS A 116 -17.42 -11.50 5.47
#